data_AF-A0A5M9MZR9-F1
#
_entry.id   AF-A0A5M9MZR9-F1
#
_cell.length_a   1.000
_cell.length_b   1.000
_cell.length_c   1.000
_cell.angle_alpha   90.00
_cell.angle_beta   90.00
_cell.angle_gamma   90.00
#
_symmetry.space_group_name_H-M   'P 1'
#
loop_
_entity.id
_entity.type
_entity.pdbx_description
1 polymer ?
#
loop_
_entity_poly.entity_id
_entity_poly.type
_entity_poly.pdbx_seq_one_letter_code
_entity_poly.pdbx_strand_id
1 'polypeptide(L)'
;MLPKPLPSASVNCQHIHISINPTHYEDAFLAGILHRLRSICACTLPYHQSYRRVQKIEAGETVSWGTENRNLPIRKIKAGHWQIRCADATANMYLAVALVLAAGFLGIENQETLRWKDKSSKDLSDSMKFSQPPQEALPRSLDQALDILDANSYELEHIMESKVITHYLSLKRHESEVLGELDDDTLFSVLSQWIQNFRQSAGSVRRSFEQARLGLQQYTCTKGNISHATLDGSKSSIELFAV
;
A
#
# COMPACT_ATOMS: atom_id res chain seq x y z
N MET A 1 9.25 -0.30 12.19
CA MET A 1 10.62 -0.70 11.77
C MET A 1 11.06 0.30 10.71
N LEU A 2 12.25 0.90 10.79
CA LEU A 2 12.71 1.84 9.75
C LEU A 2 12.96 1.07 8.43
N PRO A 3 12.59 1.63 7.26
CA PRO A 3 12.80 0.97 5.96
C PRO A 3 14.27 0.70 5.66
N LYS A 4 15.16 1.60 6.11
CA LYS A 4 16.60 1.42 6.02
C LYS A 4 17.29 2.01 7.25
N PRO A 5 17.57 1.21 8.30
CA PRO A 5 18.09 1.72 9.56
C PRO A 5 19.56 2.14 9.49
N LEU A 6 20.38 1.50 8.64
CA LEU A 6 21.78 1.86 8.43
C LEU A 6 22.10 1.93 6.93
N PRO A 7 23.02 2.79 6.48
CA PRO A 7 23.41 2.88 5.07
C PRO A 7 23.89 1.55 4.45
N SER A 8 24.59 0.75 5.25
CA SER A 8 25.18 -0.55 4.91
C SER A 8 24.27 -1.76 5.21
N ALA A 9 23.20 -1.59 5.97
CA ALA A 9 22.29 -2.69 6.31
C ALA A 9 21.34 -3.02 5.16
N SER A 10 20.81 -4.25 5.20
CA SER A 10 19.72 -4.69 4.33
C SER A 10 18.49 -3.81 4.52
N VAL A 11 17.72 -3.59 3.45
CA VAL A 11 16.46 -2.85 3.55
C VAL A 11 15.40 -3.73 4.19
N ASN A 12 14.56 -3.11 5.02
CA ASN A 12 13.33 -3.71 5.49
C ASN A 12 12.23 -3.45 4.47
N CYS A 13 11.49 -4.50 4.12
CA CYS A 13 10.41 -4.42 3.16
C CYS A 13 9.16 -5.11 3.72
N GLN A 14 8.00 -4.67 3.26
CA GLN A 14 6.74 -5.36 3.47
C GLN A 14 6.09 -5.55 2.11
N HIS A 15 6.17 -6.77 1.58
CA HIS A 15 5.45 -7.08 0.34
C HIS A 15 3.97 -7.28 0.65
N ILE A 16 3.11 -6.76 -0.22
CA ILE A 16 1.66 -6.95 -0.14
C ILE A 16 1.30 -8.04 -1.13
N HIS A 17 0.69 -9.12 -0.68
CA HIS A 17 0.15 -10.16 -1.57
C HIS A 17 -1.32 -9.89 -1.79
N ILE A 18 -1.73 -9.74 -3.05
CA ILE A 18 -3.12 -9.53 -3.41
C ILE A 18 -3.56 -10.58 -4.41
N SER A 19 -4.77 -11.11 -4.21
CA SER A 19 -5.40 -12.05 -5.14
C SER A 19 -6.83 -11.67 -5.45
N ILE A 20 -7.25 -11.97 -6.68
CA ILE A 20 -8.62 -11.79 -7.14
C ILE A 20 -9.21 -13.11 -7.63
N ASN A 21 -10.50 -13.29 -7.40
CA ASN A 21 -11.31 -14.36 -7.96
C ASN A 21 -12.64 -13.77 -8.42
N PRO A 22 -13.11 -14.00 -9.67
CA PRO A 22 -12.52 -14.83 -10.73
C PRO A 22 -11.34 -14.18 -11.48
N THR A 23 -10.48 -14.99 -12.08
CA THR A 23 -9.22 -14.53 -12.71
C THR A 23 -9.38 -13.88 -14.08
N HIS A 24 -10.55 -13.93 -14.73
CA HIS A 24 -10.72 -13.33 -16.07
C HIS A 24 -10.70 -11.80 -16.05
N TYR A 25 -10.75 -11.18 -14.87
CA TYR A 25 -10.53 -9.74 -14.69
C TYR A 25 -9.06 -9.38 -14.42
N GLU A 26 -8.14 -10.35 -14.46
CA GLU A 26 -6.78 -10.14 -13.96
C GLU A 26 -5.99 -9.05 -14.69
N ASP A 27 -6.17 -8.95 -16.01
CA ASP A 27 -5.46 -7.97 -16.82
C ASP A 27 -5.95 -6.55 -16.53
N ALA A 28 -7.26 -6.37 -16.43
CA ALA A 28 -7.87 -5.08 -16.09
C ALA A 28 -7.51 -4.64 -14.67
N PHE A 29 -7.55 -5.58 -13.73
CA PHE A 29 -7.14 -5.32 -12.35
C PHE A 29 -5.66 -4.91 -12.24
N LEU A 30 -4.78 -5.64 -12.92
CA LEU A 30 -3.35 -5.32 -12.95
C LEU A 30 -3.09 -3.97 -13.65
N ALA A 31 -3.79 -3.68 -14.74
CA ALA A 31 -3.71 -2.40 -15.44
C ALA A 31 -4.09 -1.24 -14.50
N GLY A 32 -5.17 -1.39 -13.74
CA GLY A 32 -5.63 -0.42 -12.74
C GLY A 32 -4.57 -0.10 -11.69
N ILE A 33 -3.91 -1.13 -11.14
CA ILE A 33 -2.81 -0.96 -10.20
C ILE A 33 -1.62 -0.26 -10.86
N LEU A 34 -1.23 -0.67 -12.08
CA LEU A 34 -0.07 -0.11 -12.78
C LEU A 34 -0.25 1.37 -13.13
N HIS A 35 -1.43 1.78 -13.61
CA HIS A 35 -1.73 3.19 -13.90
C HIS A 35 -1.59 4.07 -12.64
N ARG A 36 -1.91 3.54 -11.47
CA ARG A 36 -1.95 4.29 -10.21
C ARG A 36 -0.78 3.98 -9.28
N LEU A 37 0.18 3.16 -9.71
CA LEU A 37 1.28 2.66 -8.88
C LEU A 37 2.12 3.80 -8.29
N ARG A 38 2.33 4.86 -9.05
CA ARG A 38 3.07 6.06 -8.61
C ARG A 38 2.33 6.82 -7.50
N SER A 39 1.01 6.93 -7.58
CA SER A 39 0.17 7.51 -6.53
C SER A 39 0.14 6.62 -5.28
N ILE A 40 0.02 5.31 -5.47
CA ILE A 40 0.03 4.32 -4.37
C ILE A 40 1.32 4.41 -3.54
N CYS A 41 2.47 4.71 -4.18
CA CYS A 41 3.75 4.88 -3.51
C CYS A 41 3.69 5.89 -2.35
N ALA A 42 2.90 6.95 -2.45
CA ALA A 42 2.78 7.93 -1.36
C ALA A 42 2.31 7.27 -0.04
N CYS A 43 1.44 6.27 -0.14
CA CYS A 43 0.87 5.57 1.01
C CYS A 43 1.64 4.31 1.41
N THR A 44 2.28 3.64 0.45
CA THR A 44 3.09 2.45 0.70
C THR A 44 4.54 2.76 1.10
N LEU A 45 5.02 3.97 0.79
CA LEU A 45 6.34 4.52 1.10
C LEU A 45 6.17 5.90 1.78
N PRO A 46 5.65 5.96 3.01
CA PRO A 46 5.08 7.18 3.58
C PRO A 46 6.10 8.11 4.26
N TYR A 47 7.41 7.85 4.09
CA TYR A 47 8.50 8.62 4.70
C TYR A 47 9.61 8.87 3.68
N HIS A 48 10.35 9.98 3.85
CA HIS A 48 11.56 10.26 3.06
C HIS A 48 12.56 9.10 3.05
N GLN A 49 12.72 8.46 4.22
CA GLN A 49 13.61 7.32 4.40
C GLN A 49 13.17 6.08 3.59
N SER A 50 11.88 5.95 3.26
CA SER A 50 11.35 4.89 2.40
C SER A 50 11.93 4.93 0.99
N TYR A 51 12.23 6.12 0.47
CA TYR A 51 12.72 6.33 -0.90
C TYR A 51 14.22 6.05 -1.05
N ARG A 52 14.99 6.00 0.04
CA ARG A 52 16.39 5.51 0.02
C ARG A 52 16.50 4.06 -0.47
N ARG A 53 15.41 3.28 -0.36
CA ARG A 53 15.29 1.92 -0.93
C ARG A 53 14.91 1.94 -2.41
N VAL A 54 14.06 2.86 -2.85
CA VAL A 54 13.65 2.95 -4.26
C VAL A 54 14.84 3.29 -5.16
N GLN A 55 15.76 4.12 -4.64
CA GLN A 55 17.00 4.50 -5.34
C GLN A 55 18.00 3.34 -5.52
N LYS A 56 17.82 2.21 -4.82
CA LYS A 56 18.66 1.02 -4.97
C LYS A 56 17.79 -0.15 -5.41
N ILE A 57 17.73 -0.41 -6.72
CA ILE A 57 17.44 -1.64 -7.51
C ILE A 57 16.44 -2.71 -6.97
N GLU A 58 16.33 -2.96 -5.68
CA GLU A 58 15.67 -4.10 -5.05
C GLU A 58 14.15 -4.21 -5.31
N ALA A 59 13.46 -3.10 -5.57
CA ALA A 59 12.03 -3.09 -5.92
C ALA A 59 11.73 -2.62 -7.36
N GLY A 60 12.75 -2.36 -8.18
CA GLY A 60 12.62 -1.78 -9.52
C GLY A 60 12.46 -0.26 -9.51
N GLU A 61 12.86 0.38 -10.61
CA GLU A 61 12.93 1.86 -10.71
C GLU A 61 11.77 2.47 -11.52
N THR A 62 11.00 1.63 -12.19
CA THR A 62 10.01 2.02 -13.20
C THR A 62 8.72 1.25 -13.02
N VAL A 63 7.60 1.86 -13.41
CA VAL A 63 6.29 1.19 -13.43
C VAL A 63 6.38 -0.02 -14.35
N SER A 64 6.32 -1.22 -13.76
CA SER A 64 6.47 -2.48 -14.47
C SER A 64 5.99 -3.67 -13.66
N TRP A 65 5.74 -4.76 -14.35
CA TRP A 65 5.42 -6.04 -13.75
C TRP A 65 6.13 -7.17 -14.49
N GLY A 66 6.24 -8.33 -13.84
CA GLY A 66 6.72 -9.53 -14.51
C GLY A 66 6.38 -10.82 -13.77
N THR A 67 6.21 -11.88 -14.53
CA THR A 67 5.97 -13.23 -14.01
C THR A 67 7.25 -13.77 -13.41
N GLU A 68 7.18 -14.13 -12.12
CA GLU A 68 8.31 -14.64 -11.34
C GLU A 68 9.55 -13.71 -11.28
N ASN A 69 9.42 -12.45 -11.69
CA ASN A 69 10.52 -11.49 -11.66
C ASN A 69 10.55 -10.72 -10.33
N ARG A 70 11.60 -10.99 -9.53
CA ARG A 70 11.84 -10.38 -8.21
C ARG A 70 12.62 -9.08 -8.26
N ASN A 71 12.80 -8.48 -9.44
CA ASN A 71 13.49 -7.19 -9.60
C ASN A 71 12.52 -6.05 -9.99
N LEU A 72 11.21 -6.35 -10.03
CA LEU A 72 10.17 -5.42 -10.44
C LEU A 72 9.25 -5.06 -9.27
N PRO A 73 8.53 -3.92 -9.36
CA PRO A 73 7.67 -3.48 -8.27
C PRO A 73 6.42 -4.33 -8.13
N ILE A 74 5.95 -4.95 -9.22
CA ILE A 74 4.86 -5.94 -9.19
C ILE A 74 5.37 -7.26 -9.76
N ARG A 75 5.24 -8.34 -8.99
CA ARG A 75 5.52 -9.69 -9.44
C ARG A 75 4.22 -10.48 -9.55
N LYS A 76 3.95 -11.07 -10.72
CA LYS A 76 2.87 -12.07 -10.87
C LYS A 76 3.40 -13.42 -10.39
N ILE A 77 2.72 -14.04 -9.43
CA ILE A 77 3.08 -15.36 -8.88
C ILE A 77 2.31 -16.46 -9.62
N LYS A 78 1.00 -16.24 -9.80
CA LYS A 78 0.09 -17.11 -10.56
C LYS A 78 -1.08 -16.27 -11.09
N ALA A 79 -1.96 -16.88 -11.87
CA ALA A 79 -3.17 -16.22 -12.35
C ALA A 79 -3.97 -15.60 -11.19
N GLY A 80 -4.32 -14.32 -11.32
CA GLY A 80 -5.04 -13.57 -10.31
C GLY A 80 -4.29 -13.36 -8.98
N HIS A 81 -2.96 -13.57 -8.89
CA HIS A 81 -2.17 -13.37 -7.66
C HIS A 81 -0.88 -12.60 -7.94
N TRP A 82 -0.78 -11.43 -7.33
CA TRP A 82 0.39 -10.56 -7.41
C TRP A 82 1.01 -10.26 -6.06
N GLN A 83 2.29 -9.93 -6.12
CA GLN A 83 3.08 -9.42 -5.01
C GLN A 83 3.51 -7.99 -5.36
N ILE A 84 3.06 -7.02 -4.57
CA ILE A 84 3.47 -5.61 -4.67
C ILE A 84 4.65 -5.40 -3.72
N ARG A 85 5.74 -4.88 -4.27
CA ARG A 85 7.05 -4.84 -3.61
C ARG A 85 7.50 -3.43 -3.23
N CYS A 86 6.82 -2.41 -3.75
CA CYS A 86 7.03 -1.01 -3.40
C CYS A 86 6.29 -0.60 -2.11
N ALA A 87 6.45 -1.36 -1.01
CA ALA A 87 5.82 -1.08 0.28
C ALA A 87 6.79 -1.39 1.45
N ASP A 88 6.85 -0.54 2.48
CA ASP A 88 7.57 -0.84 3.75
C ASP A 88 6.66 -1.07 4.94
N ALA A 89 7.28 -1.57 6.01
CA ALA A 89 6.70 -1.75 7.33
C ALA A 89 6.39 -0.45 8.09
N THR A 90 6.54 0.73 7.47
CA THR A 90 6.10 2.00 8.08
C THR A 90 4.79 2.52 7.50
N ALA A 91 4.36 1.97 6.37
CA ALA A 91 3.05 2.25 5.81
C ALA A 91 1.90 1.78 6.70
N ASN A 92 0.83 2.58 6.73
CA ASN A 92 -0.44 2.16 7.28
C ASN A 92 -1.03 1.10 6.33
N MET A 93 -0.92 -0.17 6.72
CA MET A 93 -1.32 -1.30 5.88
C MET A 93 -2.81 -1.28 5.50
N TYR A 94 -3.68 -0.72 6.35
CA TYR A 94 -5.09 -0.59 6.01
C TYR A 94 -5.28 0.35 4.80
N LEU A 95 -4.62 1.51 4.82
CA LEU A 95 -4.70 2.48 3.73
C LEU A 95 -3.98 1.97 2.47
N ALA A 96 -2.80 1.36 2.64
CA ALA A 96 -2.03 0.78 1.53
C ALA A 96 -2.83 -0.29 0.79
N VAL A 97 -3.41 -1.25 1.50
CA VAL A 97 -4.22 -2.31 0.91
C VAL A 97 -5.50 -1.74 0.30
N ALA A 98 -6.18 -0.82 0.97
CA ALA A 98 -7.39 -0.17 0.44
C ALA A 98 -7.12 0.55 -0.90
N LEU A 99 -5.99 1.25 -1.02
CA LEU A 99 -5.61 1.93 -2.26
C LEU A 99 -5.26 0.98 -3.40
N VAL A 100 -4.57 -0.13 -3.10
CA VAL A 100 -4.28 -1.16 -4.09
C VAL A 100 -5.59 -1.78 -4.60
N LEU A 101 -6.51 -2.08 -3.69
CA LEU A 101 -7.83 -2.62 -4.02
C LEU A 101 -8.65 -1.64 -4.86
N ALA A 102 -8.71 -0.37 -4.45
CA ALA A 102 -9.41 0.68 -5.18
C ALA A 102 -8.84 0.88 -6.59
N ALA A 103 -7.51 0.90 -6.72
CA ALA A 103 -6.83 1.01 -8.02
C ALA A 103 -7.11 -0.18 -8.93
N GLY A 104 -7.06 -1.40 -8.41
CA GLY A 104 -7.39 -2.59 -9.19
C GLY A 104 -8.88 -2.66 -9.57
N PHE A 105 -9.77 -2.24 -8.66
CA PHE A 105 -11.21 -2.16 -8.93
C PHE A 105 -11.53 -1.13 -10.02
N LEU A 106 -10.92 0.06 -9.98
CA LEU A 106 -11.00 1.07 -11.06
C LEU A 106 -10.57 0.49 -12.41
N GLY A 107 -9.50 -0.33 -12.42
CA GLY A 107 -9.06 -1.02 -13.62
C GLY A 107 -10.13 -1.92 -14.22
N ILE A 108 -10.86 -2.66 -13.38
CA ILE A 108 -11.98 -3.51 -13.81
C ILE A 108 -13.17 -2.66 -14.28
N GLU A 109 -13.58 -1.66 -13.50
CA GLU A 109 -14.73 -0.80 -13.80
C GLU A 109 -14.55 -0.05 -15.13
N ASN A 110 -13.36 0.51 -15.35
CA ASN A 110 -13.02 1.25 -16.56
C ASN A 110 -12.57 0.35 -17.73
N GLN A 111 -12.55 -0.98 -17.54
CA GLN A 111 -12.08 -1.95 -18.53
C GLN A 111 -10.67 -1.61 -19.07
N GLU A 112 -9.77 -1.22 -18.17
CA GLU A 112 -8.45 -0.76 -18.55
C GLU A 112 -7.65 -1.87 -19.23
N THR A 113 -7.04 -1.56 -20.38
CA THR A 113 -6.20 -2.53 -21.10
C THR A 113 -4.82 -2.61 -20.48
N LEU A 114 -4.33 -3.82 -20.22
CA LEU A 114 -2.97 -4.06 -19.76
C LEU A 114 -1.95 -3.76 -20.88
N ARG A 115 -1.39 -2.54 -20.87
CA ARG A 115 -0.42 -2.07 -21.88
C ARG A 115 1.04 -2.44 -21.56
N TRP A 116 1.34 -2.72 -20.30
CA TRP A 116 2.68 -3.12 -19.86
C TRP A 116 2.94 -4.58 -20.22
N LYS A 117 4.06 -4.84 -20.89
CA LYS A 117 4.49 -6.20 -21.20
C LYS A 117 4.97 -6.93 -19.94
N ASP A 118 4.72 -8.23 -19.92
CA ASP A 118 5.34 -9.13 -18.94
C ASP A 118 6.86 -9.11 -19.12
N LYS A 119 7.58 -8.66 -18.10
CA LYS A 119 9.04 -8.73 -18.03
C LYS A 119 9.44 -9.96 -17.22
N SER A 120 9.18 -11.14 -17.76
CA SER A 120 9.46 -12.40 -17.07
C SER A 120 10.95 -12.55 -16.76
N SER A 121 11.30 -13.31 -15.72
CA SER A 121 12.71 -13.51 -15.33
C SER A 121 13.55 -14.23 -16.41
N LYS A 122 12.90 -14.86 -17.39
CA LYS A 122 13.54 -15.56 -18.51
C LYS A 122 13.89 -14.65 -19.69
N ASP A 123 13.26 -13.47 -19.79
CA ASP A 123 13.36 -12.57 -20.95
C ASP A 123 14.44 -11.48 -20.80
N LEU A 124 15.43 -11.68 -19.92
CA LEU A 124 16.54 -10.72 -19.73
C LEU A 124 17.45 -10.54 -20.96
N SER A 125 17.19 -11.25 -22.07
CA SER A 125 18.00 -11.18 -23.29
C SER A 125 17.41 -10.35 -24.45
N ASP A 126 16.12 -9.99 -24.46
CA ASP A 126 15.53 -9.36 -25.66
C ASP A 126 15.26 -7.86 -25.48
N SER A 127 16.30 -7.09 -25.80
CA SER A 127 16.19 -5.68 -26.17
C SER A 127 15.61 -5.52 -27.59
N MET A 128 14.39 -6.02 -27.83
CA MET A 128 13.72 -5.88 -29.13
C MET A 128 12.70 -4.74 -29.13
N LYS A 129 13.07 -3.72 -29.91
CA LYS A 129 12.37 -2.51 -30.33
C LYS A 129 10.90 -2.73 -30.69
N PHE A 130 9.98 -2.27 -29.84
CA PHE A 130 8.62 -1.88 -30.21
C PHE A 130 8.19 -0.75 -29.26
N SER A 131 7.30 0.12 -29.72
CA SER A 131 6.74 1.29 -29.03
C SER A 131 6.08 0.92 -27.70
N GLN A 132 6.90 0.77 -26.66
CA GLN A 132 6.42 0.70 -25.28
C GLN A 132 5.91 2.09 -24.88
N PRO A 133 4.84 2.19 -24.08
CA PRO A 133 4.57 3.45 -23.39
C PRO A 133 5.86 3.86 -22.64
N PRO A 134 6.22 5.16 -22.63
CA PRO A 134 7.40 5.62 -21.90
C PRO A 134 7.31 5.08 -20.48
N GLN A 135 8.31 4.31 -20.09
CA GLN A 135 8.25 3.59 -18.84
C GLN A 135 8.47 4.58 -17.70
N GLU A 136 7.38 5.02 -17.08
CA GLU A 136 7.44 6.06 -16.07
C GLU A 136 8.27 5.60 -14.87
N ALA A 137 9.17 6.48 -14.41
CA ALA A 137 9.93 6.23 -13.19
C ALA A 137 8.99 6.25 -11.98
N LEU A 138 9.25 5.35 -11.03
CA LEU A 138 8.64 5.46 -9.69
C LEU A 138 9.09 6.76 -9.01
N PRO A 139 8.28 7.32 -8.09
CA PRO A 139 8.68 8.52 -7.38
C PRO A 139 10.00 8.30 -6.63
N ARG A 140 10.90 9.28 -6.67
CA ARG A 140 12.23 9.23 -6.05
C ARG A 140 12.28 9.93 -4.69
N SER A 141 11.21 10.63 -4.31
CA SER A 141 11.04 11.29 -3.02
C SER A 141 9.58 11.20 -2.56
N LEU A 142 9.36 11.42 -1.27
CA LEU A 142 8.01 11.49 -0.69
C LEU A 142 7.21 12.64 -1.30
N ASP A 143 7.82 13.81 -1.44
CA ASP A 143 7.11 14.99 -1.96
C ASP A 143 6.61 14.77 -3.39
N GLN A 144 7.44 14.12 -4.23
CA GLN A 144 7.03 13.76 -5.58
C GLN A 144 5.86 12.77 -5.57
N ALA A 145 5.88 11.78 -4.67
CA ALA A 145 4.78 10.83 -4.58
C ALA A 145 3.49 11.50 -4.08
N LEU A 146 3.59 12.41 -3.12
CA LEU A 146 2.46 13.20 -2.63
C LEU A 146 1.90 14.13 -3.73
N ASP A 147 2.75 14.75 -4.57
CA ASP A 147 2.30 15.58 -5.71
C ASP A 147 1.50 14.74 -6.71
N ILE A 148 2.01 13.54 -7.02
CA ILE A 148 1.35 12.60 -7.94
C ILE A 148 0.04 12.10 -7.34
N LEU A 149 0.01 11.77 -6.05
CA LEU A 149 -1.22 11.34 -5.38
C LEU A 149 -2.26 12.46 -5.35
N ASP A 150 -1.87 13.70 -5.06
CA ASP A 150 -2.76 14.86 -5.02
C ASP A 150 -3.42 15.09 -6.38
N ALA A 151 -2.61 15.13 -7.44
CA ALA A 151 -3.07 15.31 -8.82
C ALA A 151 -4.03 14.20 -9.31
N ASN A 152 -3.97 13.00 -8.71
CA ASN A 152 -4.76 11.83 -9.11
C ASN A 152 -5.70 11.31 -8.01
N SER A 153 -5.94 12.10 -6.97
CA SER A 153 -6.65 11.67 -5.76
C SER A 153 -8.14 11.42 -6.01
N TYR A 154 -8.74 12.19 -6.92
CA TYR A 154 -10.19 12.21 -7.16
C TYR A 154 -10.77 10.82 -7.48
N GLU A 155 -10.20 10.10 -8.45
CA GLU A 155 -10.74 8.79 -8.87
C GLU A 155 -10.67 7.75 -7.74
N LEU A 156 -9.58 7.78 -6.96
CA LEU A 156 -9.38 6.88 -5.83
C LEU A 156 -10.36 7.20 -4.69
N GLU A 157 -10.53 8.48 -4.36
CA GLU A 157 -11.52 8.91 -3.36
C GLU A 157 -12.95 8.61 -3.77
N HIS A 158 -13.25 8.70 -5.07
CA HIS A 158 -14.57 8.39 -5.61
C HIS A 158 -14.94 6.93 -5.34
N ILE A 159 -14.04 5.99 -5.65
CA ILE A 159 -14.28 4.56 -5.42
C ILE A 159 -14.26 4.17 -3.95
N MET A 160 -13.45 4.87 -3.15
CA MET A 160 -13.43 4.67 -1.70
C MET A 160 -14.60 5.35 -0.98
N GLU A 161 -15.40 6.15 -1.69
CA GLU A 161 -16.47 6.99 -1.15
C GLU A 161 -16.03 7.80 0.08
N SER A 162 -14.80 8.33 0.04
CA SER A 162 -14.14 8.89 1.24
C SER A 162 -13.12 9.98 0.90
N LYS A 163 -12.99 10.94 1.81
CA LYS A 163 -11.96 12.00 1.78
C LYS A 163 -10.66 11.62 2.50
N VAL A 164 -10.44 10.33 2.74
CA VAL A 164 -9.27 9.84 3.48
C VAL A 164 -7.95 10.23 2.80
N ILE A 165 -7.90 10.28 1.47
CA ILE A 165 -6.69 10.65 0.72
C ILE A 165 -6.38 12.13 0.91
N THR A 166 -7.37 13.01 0.81
CA THR A 166 -7.24 14.44 1.06
C THR A 166 -6.72 14.72 2.47
N HIS A 167 -7.27 14.05 3.49
CA HIS A 167 -6.79 14.18 4.86
C HIS A 167 -5.39 13.61 5.05
N TYR A 168 -5.09 12.48 4.40
CA TYR A 168 -3.77 11.88 4.40
C TYR A 168 -2.71 12.82 3.81
N LEU A 169 -3.00 13.43 2.66
CA LEU A 169 -2.13 14.41 2.00
C LEU A 169 -1.85 15.60 2.92
N SER A 170 -2.89 16.17 3.53
CA SER A 170 -2.75 17.31 4.45
C SER A 170 -1.84 16.97 5.64
N LEU A 171 -2.06 15.80 6.25
CA LEU A 171 -1.25 15.33 7.38
C LEU A 171 0.20 15.06 6.94
N LYS A 172 0.40 14.38 5.81
CA LYS A 172 1.72 13.99 5.33
C LYS A 172 2.56 15.14 4.85
N ARG A 173 1.96 16.19 4.30
CA ARG A 173 2.68 17.43 3.97
C ARG A 173 3.19 18.12 5.21
N HIS A 174 2.32 18.28 6.21
CA HIS A 174 2.73 18.86 7.48
C HIS A 174 3.82 18.01 8.17
N GLU A 175 3.68 16.69 8.16
CA GLU A 175 4.72 15.79 8.68
C GLU A 175 6.03 15.91 7.88
N SER A 176 5.97 16.00 6.55
CA SER A 176 7.15 16.16 5.68
C SER A 176 7.91 17.46 5.98
N GLU A 177 7.18 18.56 6.16
CA GLU A 177 7.74 19.88 6.52
C GLU A 177 8.44 19.82 7.88
N VAL A 178 7.74 19.35 8.91
CA VAL A 178 8.29 19.29 10.29
C VAL A 178 9.51 18.37 10.36
N LEU A 179 9.48 17.23 9.69
CA LEU A 179 10.61 16.29 9.72
C LEU A 179 11.76 16.70 8.81
N GLY A 180 11.52 17.52 7.78
CA GLY A 180 12.55 18.03 6.88
C GLY A 180 13.49 19.05 7.53
N GLU A 181 13.06 19.70 8.60
CA GLU A 181 13.85 20.67 9.38
C GLU A 181 14.77 20.01 10.42
N LEU A 182 14.60 18.71 10.68
CA LEU A 182 15.36 17.98 11.70
C LEU A 182 16.60 17.33 11.11
N ASP A 183 17.73 17.40 11.82
CA ASP A 183 18.89 16.56 11.51
C ASP A 183 18.60 15.07 11.84
N ASP A 184 19.37 14.15 11.23
CA ASP A 184 19.13 12.70 11.34
C ASP A 184 19.17 12.21 12.81
N ASP A 185 19.98 12.82 13.67
CA ASP A 185 20.11 12.48 15.09
C ASP A 185 18.89 12.95 15.90
N THR A 186 18.42 14.17 15.65
CA THR A 186 17.22 14.74 16.25
C THR A 186 15.99 13.97 15.79
N LEU A 187 15.90 13.62 14.50
CA LEU A 187 14.85 12.78 13.94
C LEU A 187 14.80 11.42 14.66
N PHE A 188 15.95 10.76 14.85
CA PHE A 188 16.02 9.49 15.57
C PHE A 188 15.56 9.63 17.02
N SER A 189 15.95 10.71 17.70
CA SER A 189 15.52 10.98 19.09
C SER A 189 14.01 11.21 19.20
N VAL A 190 13.43 12.02 18.30
CA VAL A 190 12.00 12.34 18.27
C VAL A 190 11.18 11.09 17.97
N LEU A 191 11.57 10.31 16.96
CA LEU A 191 10.89 9.06 16.62
C LEU A 191 10.99 8.04 17.77
N SER A 192 12.14 7.95 18.43
CA SER A 192 12.34 7.06 19.59
C SER A 192 11.44 7.47 20.75
N GLN A 193 11.37 8.77 21.06
CA GLN A 193 10.50 9.30 22.10
C GLN A 193 9.02 9.09 21.75
N TRP A 194 8.65 9.30 20.49
CA TRP A 194 7.27 9.11 20.02
C TRP A 194 6.86 7.64 20.11
N ILE A 195 7.71 6.70 19.71
CA ILE A 195 7.46 5.25 19.87
C ILE A 195 7.30 4.87 21.34
N GLN A 196 8.12 5.44 22.24
CA GLN A 196 7.99 5.20 23.69
C GLN A 196 6.67 5.75 24.24
N ASN A 197 6.33 6.99 23.88
CA ASN A 197 5.07 7.63 24.28
C ASN A 197 3.86 6.87 23.74
N PHE A 198 3.92 6.40 22.49
CA PHE A 198 2.87 5.62 21.86
C PHE A 198 2.71 4.24 22.51
N ARG A 199 3.79 3.57 22.92
CA ARG A 199 3.72 2.34 23.73
C ARG A 199 3.05 2.57 25.07
N GLN A 200 3.36 3.70 25.73
CA GLN A 200 2.76 4.05 27.01
C GLN A 200 1.27 4.39 26.87
N SER A 201 0.89 5.15 25.84
CA SER A 201 -0.50 5.51 25.56
C SER A 201 -1.32 4.32 25.09
N ALA A 202 -0.79 3.46 24.21
CA ALA A 202 -1.42 2.20 23.82
C ALA A 202 -1.61 1.26 25.02
N GLY A 203 -0.68 1.24 25.98
CA GLY A 203 -0.83 0.55 27.25
C GLY A 203 -1.93 1.13 28.16
N SER A 204 -2.24 2.41 28.02
CA SER A 204 -3.34 3.10 28.72
C SER A 204 -4.69 2.83 28.05
N VAL A 205 -4.73 2.89 26.70
CA VAL A 205 -5.91 2.55 25.90
C VAL A 205 -6.26 1.07 26.04
N ARG A 206 -5.27 0.17 26.03
CA ARG A 206 -5.48 -1.27 26.29
C ARG A 206 -6.05 -1.53 27.69
N ARG A 207 -5.56 -0.83 28.72
CA ARG A 207 -6.13 -0.89 30.07
C ARG A 207 -7.55 -0.35 30.14
N SER A 208 -7.84 0.72 29.41
CA SER A 208 -9.19 1.31 29.30
C SER A 208 -10.15 0.36 28.55
N PHE A 209 -9.67 -0.32 27.50
CA PHE A 209 -10.43 -1.35 26.79
C PHE A 209 -10.61 -2.63 27.62
N GLU A 210 -9.61 -3.05 28.41
CA GLU A 210 -9.75 -4.17 29.34
C GLU A 210 -10.73 -3.84 30.48
N GLN A 211 -10.71 -2.61 31.00
CA GLN A 211 -11.73 -2.12 31.95
C GLN A 211 -13.13 -2.05 31.32
N ALA A 212 -13.24 -1.57 30.07
CA ALA A 212 -14.50 -1.57 29.32
C ALA A 212 -15.01 -2.99 29.02
N ARG A 213 -14.10 -3.94 28.72
CA ARG A 213 -14.41 -5.36 28.49
C ARG A 213 -14.88 -6.06 29.76
N LEU A 214 -14.25 -5.78 30.90
CA LEU A 214 -14.68 -6.28 32.21
C LEU A 214 -16.05 -5.69 32.61
N GLY A 215 -16.30 -4.41 32.31
CA GLY A 215 -17.60 -3.77 32.49
C GLY A 215 -18.69 -4.36 31.59
N LEU A 216 -18.37 -4.71 30.34
CA LEU A 216 -19.29 -5.38 29.42
C LEU A 216 -19.58 -6.83 29.80
N GLN A 217 -18.61 -7.57 30.34
CA GLN A 217 -18.83 -8.94 30.85
C GLN A 217 -19.80 -8.98 32.04
N GLN A 218 -19.78 -7.97 32.92
CA GLN A 218 -20.78 -7.81 33.98
C GLN A 218 -22.18 -7.49 33.43
N TYR A 219 -22.26 -6.73 32.33
CA TYR A 219 -23.52 -6.40 31.66
C TYR A 219 -24.13 -7.58 30.86
N THR A 220 -23.32 -8.47 30.28
CA THR A 220 -23.82 -9.63 29.53
C THR A 220 -24.35 -10.77 30.41
N CYS A 221 -24.01 -10.79 31.71
CA CYS A 221 -24.55 -11.79 32.63
C CYS A 221 -26.01 -11.50 33.04
N THR A 222 -26.55 -10.31 32.72
CA THR A 222 -27.88 -9.87 33.17
C THR A 222 -28.97 -9.80 32.08
N LYS A 223 -28.65 -9.96 30.79
CA LYS A 223 -29.67 -9.99 29.72
C LYS A 223 -29.39 -11.07 28.69
N GLY A 224 -30.29 -12.05 28.63
CA GLY A 224 -30.23 -13.18 27.71
C GLY A 224 -30.72 -12.89 26.28
N ASN A 225 -30.38 -13.84 25.41
CA ASN A 225 -30.92 -14.18 24.08
C ASN A 225 -31.01 -13.09 23.00
N ILE A 226 -30.16 -13.18 21.96
CA ILE A 226 -30.54 -12.85 20.57
C ILE A 226 -29.89 -13.83 19.58
N SER A 227 -30.71 -14.32 18.66
CA SER A 227 -30.49 -15.30 17.60
C SER A 227 -29.83 -14.74 16.32
N HIS A 228 -29.15 -15.62 15.60
CA HIS A 228 -28.52 -15.44 14.28
C HIS A 228 -29.49 -14.99 13.16
N ALA A 229 -28.97 -14.18 12.23
CA ALA A 229 -29.52 -14.03 10.88
C ALA A 229 -28.38 -13.91 9.85
N THR A 230 -28.38 -14.81 8.87
CA THR A 230 -27.51 -14.82 7.68
C THR A 230 -28.33 -14.41 6.46
N LEU A 231 -27.76 -13.63 5.54
CA LEU A 231 -28.39 -13.23 4.28
C LEU A 231 -27.60 -13.73 3.06
N ASP A 232 -28.37 -14.42 2.21
CA ASP A 232 -28.22 -14.85 0.81
C ASP A 232 -27.66 -13.74 -0.12
N GLY A 233 -26.90 -13.93 -1.22
CA GLY A 233 -26.61 -15.08 -2.07
C GLY A 233 -27.01 -14.86 -3.56
N SER A 234 -26.59 -13.78 -4.26
CA SER A 234 -26.86 -13.64 -5.72
C SER A 234 -26.09 -12.56 -6.52
N LYS A 235 -24.84 -12.23 -6.17
CA LYS A 235 -23.95 -11.47 -7.08
C LYS A 235 -22.73 -12.33 -7.38
N SER A 236 -22.30 -12.41 -8.65
CA SER A 236 -20.97 -12.90 -9.01
C SER A 236 -19.96 -12.02 -8.28
N SER A 237 -19.57 -12.48 -7.10
CA SER A 237 -18.85 -11.69 -6.12
C SER A 237 -17.38 -11.73 -6.51
N ILE A 238 -16.77 -10.57 -6.72
CA ILE A 238 -15.32 -10.48 -6.85
C ILE A 238 -14.76 -10.61 -5.44
N GLU A 239 -14.10 -11.72 -5.16
CA GLU A 239 -13.41 -11.92 -3.89
C GLU A 239 -11.99 -11.37 -4.01
N LEU A 240 -11.69 -10.37 -3.18
CA LEU A 240 -10.37 -9.76 -3.09
C LEU A 240 -9.72 -10.18 -1.77
N PHE A 241 -8.56 -10.81 -1.86
CA PHE A 241 -7.79 -11.23 -0.69
C PHE A 241 -6.47 -10.46 -0.65
N ALA A 242 -6.17 -9.83 0.48
CA ALA A 242 -4.87 -9.20 0.74
C ALA A 242 -4.25 -9.80 2.02
N VAL A 243 -3.01 -10.27 1.92
CA VAL A 243 -2.22 -10.84 3.03
C VAL A 243 -0.88 -10.10 3.15
#